data_AF-A0A820HFM9-F1
#
_entry.id   AF-A0A820HFM9-F1
#
_cell.length_a   1.000
_cell.length_b   1.000
_cell.length_c   1.000
_cell.angle_alpha   90.00
_cell.angle_beta   90.00
_cell.angle_gamma   90.00
#
_symmetry.space_group_name_H-M   'P 1'
#
loop_
_entity.id
_entity.type
_entity.pdbx_description
1 polymer ?
#
loop_
_entity_poly.entity_id
_entity_poly.type
_entity_poly.pdbx_seq_one_letter_code
_entity_poly.pdbx_strand_id
1 'polypeptide(L)'
;MGWNSWYGFRCSVNETGVRQTADALIATGLATAGYQYVNLDDCWQGSRDAEGIIHSDPENFPTGIPALVDYVHSRKLKFGIYSDRGNMTCGGRPGSLGYETIDANTYALWGVDYLKLDSCHTNGTP
;
A
#
# COMPACT_ATOMS: atom_id res chain seq x y z
N MET A 1 14.37 -8.02 -1.23
CA MET A 1 13.91 -8.10 0.19
C MET A 1 13.30 -6.74 0.56
N GLY A 2 12.66 -6.60 1.71
CA GLY A 2 12.04 -5.33 2.05
C GLY A 2 11.48 -5.27 3.47
N TRP A 3 10.72 -4.23 3.71
CA TRP A 3 9.99 -3.95 4.94
C TRP A 3 8.48 -3.94 4.66
N ASN A 4 7.69 -4.26 5.68
CA ASN A 4 6.23 -4.21 5.62
C ASN A 4 5.67 -3.46 6.83
N SER A 5 4.70 -2.57 6.60
CA SER A 5 4.18 -1.68 7.65
C SER A 5 3.40 -2.35 8.77
N TRP A 6 2.84 -3.54 8.54
CA TRP A 6 1.91 -4.19 9.46
C TRP A 6 2.51 -4.43 10.85
N TYR A 7 3.74 -4.91 10.92
CA TYR A 7 4.36 -5.31 12.19
C TYR A 7 4.76 -4.12 13.06
N GLY A 8 5.06 -2.97 12.46
CA GLY A 8 5.41 -1.75 13.20
C GLY A 8 4.21 -0.87 13.53
N PHE A 9 3.25 -0.77 12.60
CA PHE A 9 2.21 0.25 12.66
C PHE A 9 0.78 -0.30 12.78
N ARG A 10 0.51 -1.53 12.33
CA ARG A 10 -0.88 -2.03 12.15
C ARG A 10 -1.73 -0.97 11.43
N CYS A 11 -2.94 -0.71 11.91
CA CYS A 11 -3.84 0.31 11.37
C CYS A 11 -3.57 1.73 11.89
N SER A 12 -2.44 1.96 12.55
CA SER A 12 -1.95 3.30 12.90
C SER A 12 -0.88 3.79 11.91
N VAL A 13 -0.76 3.14 10.74
CA VAL A 13 0.15 3.54 9.67
C VAL A 13 -0.31 4.86 9.06
N ASN A 14 0.65 5.74 8.78
CA ASN A 14 0.42 7.00 8.08
C ASN A 14 1.62 7.34 7.19
N GLU A 15 1.43 8.34 6.33
CA GLU A 15 2.41 8.76 5.34
C GLU A 15 3.78 9.11 5.96
N THR A 16 3.78 9.83 7.09
CA THR A 16 5.00 10.22 7.81
C THR A 16 5.80 9.00 8.25
N GLY A 17 5.16 8.00 8.85
CA GLY A 17 5.82 6.78 9.31
C GLY A 17 6.42 5.97 8.16
N VAL A 18 5.74 5.90 7.02
CA VAL A 18 6.25 5.22 5.82
C VAL A 18 7.45 5.95 5.23
N ARG A 19 7.37 7.29 5.10
CA ARG A 19 8.48 8.13 4.61
C ARG A 19 9.72 7.99 5.49
N GLN A 20 9.55 8.09 6.80
CA GLN A 20 10.64 7.92 7.78
C GLN A 20 11.27 6.51 7.70
N THR A 21 10.46 5.48 7.47
CA THR A 21 10.97 4.12 7.32
C THR A 21 11.77 3.95 6.03
N ALA A 22 11.31 4.54 4.91
CA ALA A 22 12.07 4.54 3.66
C ALA A 22 13.43 5.23 3.81
N ASP A 23 13.47 6.40 4.46
CA ASP A 23 14.73 7.09 4.77
C ASP A 23 15.63 6.25 5.71
N ALA A 24 15.05 5.56 6.69
CA ALA A 24 15.79 4.69 7.60
C ALA A 24 16.42 3.48 6.91
N LEU A 25 15.76 2.88 5.91
CA LEU A 25 16.35 1.79 5.11
C LEU A 25 17.64 2.24 4.41
N ILE A 26 17.71 3.50 3.96
CA ILE A 26 18.92 4.09 3.39
C ILE A 26 19.95 4.36 4.47
N ALA A 27 19.57 5.10 5.51
CA ALA A 27 20.48 5.57 6.56
C ALA A 27 21.17 4.44 7.33
N THR A 28 20.48 3.30 7.51
CA THR A 28 21.01 2.12 8.19
C THR A 28 21.82 1.19 7.29
N GLY A 29 21.84 1.44 5.98
CA GLY A 29 22.52 0.58 5.00
C GLY A 29 21.73 -0.68 4.61
N LEU A 30 20.52 -0.88 5.12
CA LEU A 30 19.68 -2.03 4.77
C LEU A 30 19.31 -2.04 3.28
N ALA A 31 19.10 -0.87 2.68
CA ALA A 31 18.88 -0.76 1.24
C ALA A 31 20.08 -1.30 0.43
N THR A 32 21.30 -0.96 0.84
CA THR A 32 22.55 -1.49 0.25
C THR A 32 22.68 -3.00 0.45
N ALA A 33 22.18 -3.52 1.58
CA ALA A 33 22.11 -4.95 1.85
C ALA A 33 20.98 -5.69 1.07
N GLY A 34 20.18 -4.98 0.25
CA GLY A 34 19.17 -5.56 -0.65
C GLY A 34 17.71 -5.46 -0.16
N TYR A 35 17.46 -4.70 0.92
CA TYR A 35 16.10 -4.38 1.37
C TYR A 35 15.55 -3.20 0.57
N GLN A 36 14.95 -3.50 -0.58
CA GLN A 36 14.55 -2.51 -1.58
C GLN A 36 13.05 -2.19 -1.57
N TYR A 37 12.20 -3.07 -1.03
CA TYR A 37 10.75 -2.86 -1.04
C TYR A 37 10.25 -2.21 0.25
N VAL A 38 9.44 -1.15 0.12
CA VAL A 38 8.67 -0.51 1.19
C VAL A 38 7.21 -0.87 0.96
N ASN A 39 6.73 -1.89 1.66
CA ASN A 39 5.37 -2.41 1.47
C ASN A 39 4.41 -1.80 2.49
N LEU A 40 3.46 -0.99 2.00
CA LEU A 40 2.32 -0.52 2.75
C LEU A 40 1.28 -1.64 2.85
N ASP A 41 1.03 -2.11 4.06
CA ASP A 41 0.03 -3.13 4.37
C ASP A 41 -1.36 -2.51 4.55
N ASP A 42 -2.29 -3.26 5.14
CA ASP A 42 -3.70 -2.88 5.33
C ASP A 42 -3.91 -1.53 6.04
N CYS A 43 -5.15 -1.03 5.99
CA CYS A 43 -5.59 0.21 6.62
C CYS A 43 -5.11 1.52 5.97
N TRP A 44 -4.61 1.47 4.73
CA TRP A 44 -4.31 2.67 3.94
C TRP A 44 -5.52 3.23 3.18
N GLN A 45 -6.49 2.35 2.89
CA GLN A 45 -7.62 2.64 2.03
C GLN A 45 -8.61 3.59 2.70
N GLY A 46 -9.07 4.58 1.93
CA GLY A 46 -10.23 5.40 2.21
C GLY A 46 -11.45 4.90 1.44
N SER A 47 -12.21 5.83 0.85
CA SER A 47 -13.41 5.53 0.08
C SER A 47 -13.11 5.30 -1.40
N ARG A 48 -14.01 4.58 -2.09
CA ARG A 48 -14.07 4.58 -3.56
C ARG A 48 -14.87 5.79 -4.05
N ASP A 49 -14.48 6.36 -5.20
CA ASP A 49 -15.25 7.42 -5.87
C ASP A 49 -16.41 6.86 -6.72
N ALA A 50 -17.08 7.73 -7.48
CA ALA A 50 -18.22 7.37 -8.31
C ALA A 50 -17.86 6.42 -9.46
N GLU A 51 -16.60 6.46 -9.90
CA GLU A 51 -16.02 5.61 -10.94
C GLU A 51 -15.52 4.27 -10.37
N GLY A 52 -15.57 4.09 -9.04
CA GLY A 52 -15.13 2.89 -8.36
C GLY A 52 -13.63 2.85 -8.05
N ILE A 53 -12.89 3.94 -8.31
CA ILE A 53 -11.46 4.04 -8.04
C ILE A 53 -11.25 4.19 -6.53
N ILE A 54 -10.36 3.36 -5.99
CA ILE A 54 -9.98 3.43 -4.57
C ILE A 54 -9.06 4.62 -4.31
N HIS A 55 -9.33 5.38 -3.24
CA HIS A 55 -8.47 6.46 -2.75
C HIS A 55 -7.89 6.09 -1.39
N SER A 56 -6.75 6.68 -1.02
CA SER A 56 -6.22 6.54 0.35
C SER A 56 -7.04 7.35 1.35
N ASP A 57 -6.96 6.94 2.61
CA ASP A 57 -7.47 7.73 3.73
C ASP A 57 -6.77 9.12 3.77
N PRO A 58 -7.50 10.23 3.62
CA PRO A 58 -6.89 11.55 3.47
C PRO A 58 -6.33 12.13 4.78
N GLU A 59 -6.74 11.59 5.94
CA GLU A 59 -6.18 12.01 7.23
C GLU A 59 -4.79 11.39 7.45
N ASN A 60 -4.64 10.12 7.08
CA ASN A 60 -3.39 9.38 7.25
C ASN A 60 -2.43 9.55 6.06
N PHE A 61 -2.96 9.81 4.86
CA PHE A 61 -2.21 9.96 3.60
C PHE A 61 -2.64 11.24 2.86
N PRO A 62 -2.37 12.44 3.43
CA PRO A 62 -2.87 13.71 2.91
C PRO A 62 -2.33 14.07 1.52
N THR A 63 -1.19 13.53 1.09
CA THR A 63 -0.67 13.75 -0.26
C THR A 63 -1.07 12.67 -1.26
N GLY A 64 -1.76 11.62 -0.79
CA GLY A 64 -2.16 10.46 -1.58
C GLY A 64 -1.02 9.46 -1.83
N ILE A 65 -1.39 8.26 -2.26
CA ILE A 65 -0.44 7.19 -2.60
C ILE A 65 0.54 7.58 -3.72
N PRO A 66 0.14 8.25 -4.83
CA PRO A 66 1.08 8.60 -5.90
C PRO A 66 2.29 9.40 -5.40
N ALA A 67 2.06 10.42 -4.56
CA ALA A 67 3.13 11.24 -4.01
C ALA A 67 4.03 10.48 -3.02
N LEU A 68 3.50 9.44 -2.37
CA LEU A 68 4.28 8.53 -1.53
C LEU A 68 5.12 7.56 -2.37
N VAL A 69 4.58 7.04 -3.48
CA VAL A 69 5.31 6.21 -4.44
C VAL A 69 6.49 7.01 -5.02
N ASP A 70 6.23 8.21 -5.55
CA ASP A 70 7.27 9.09 -6.10
C ASP A 70 8.41 9.33 -5.10
N TYR A 71 8.06 9.54 -3.83
CA TYR A 71 9.05 9.72 -2.78
C TYR A 71 9.88 8.47 -2.52
N VAL A 72 9.27 7.29 -2.45
CA VAL A 72 10.00 6.03 -2.28
C VAL A 72 10.91 5.75 -3.48
N HIS A 73 10.42 5.98 -4.69
CA HIS A 73 11.22 5.86 -5.92
C HIS A 73 12.40 6.85 -5.95
N SER A 74 12.23 8.07 -5.45
CA SER A 74 13.33 9.04 -5.37
C SER A 74 14.46 8.61 -4.42
N ARG A 75 14.20 7.65 -3.50
CA ARG A 75 15.23 6.97 -2.67
C ARG A 75 15.85 5.76 -3.37
N LYS A 76 15.49 5.48 -4.62
CA LYS A 76 15.85 4.25 -5.36
C LYS A 76 15.33 2.97 -4.68
N LEU A 77 14.24 3.10 -3.93
CA LEU A 77 13.48 1.99 -3.35
C LEU A 77 12.25 1.70 -4.22
N LYS A 78 11.59 0.58 -3.95
CA LYS A 78 10.37 0.12 -4.62
C LYS A 78 9.19 0.20 -3.66
N PHE A 79 8.02 0.55 -4.15
CA PHE A 79 6.81 0.68 -3.35
C PHE A 79 5.89 -0.52 -3.55
N GLY A 80 5.41 -1.11 -2.45
CA GLY A 80 4.38 -2.15 -2.48
C GLY A 80 3.09 -1.68 -1.83
N ILE A 81 1.96 -2.13 -2.36
CA ILE A 81 0.62 -1.84 -1.84
C ILE A 81 -0.09 -3.13 -1.44
N TYR A 82 -1.16 -2.97 -0.67
CA TYR A 82 -1.98 -4.07 -0.17
C TYR A 82 -3.42 -3.96 -0.64
N SER A 83 -4.01 -5.11 -0.98
CA SER A 83 -5.47 -5.27 -1.10
C SER A 83 -5.87 -6.67 -0.65
N ASP A 84 -7.16 -6.98 -0.78
CA ASP A 84 -7.76 -8.27 -0.48
C ASP A 84 -8.64 -8.71 -1.66
N ARG A 85 -8.66 -10.00 -1.98
CA ARG A 85 -9.54 -10.56 -3.01
C ARG A 85 -10.99 -10.76 -2.54
N GLY A 86 -11.29 -10.49 -1.27
CA GLY A 86 -12.64 -10.38 -0.75
C GLY A 86 -13.24 -8.98 -0.91
N ASN A 87 -14.47 -8.81 -0.43
CA ASN A 87 -15.16 -7.51 -0.49
C ASN A 87 -14.59 -6.50 0.53
N MET A 88 -13.93 -7.00 1.57
CA MET A 88 -13.25 -6.21 2.58
C MET A 88 -11.89 -6.81 2.87
N THR A 89 -10.94 -5.96 3.24
CA THR A 89 -9.66 -6.39 3.79
C THR A 89 -9.82 -6.98 5.19
N CYS A 90 -8.78 -7.65 5.68
CA CYS A 90 -8.76 -8.17 7.04
C CYS A 90 -8.96 -7.09 8.12
N GLY A 91 -8.56 -5.85 7.86
CA GLY A 91 -8.76 -4.66 8.69
C GLY A 91 -10.11 -3.96 8.46
N GLY A 92 -11.00 -4.56 7.66
CA GLY A 92 -12.34 -4.03 7.41
C GLY A 92 -12.34 -2.79 6.51
N ARG A 93 -11.41 -2.69 5.55
CA ARG A 93 -11.37 -1.65 4.52
C ARG A 93 -11.89 -2.17 3.18
N PRO A 94 -12.18 -1.32 2.17
CA PRO A 94 -12.60 -1.80 0.86
C PRO A 94 -11.58 -2.79 0.26
N GLY A 95 -12.03 -4.00 -0.07
CA GLY A 95 -11.27 -4.99 -0.84
C GLY A 95 -11.44 -4.81 -2.35
N SER A 96 -10.75 -5.64 -3.13
CA SER A 96 -10.73 -5.58 -4.60
C SER A 96 -11.77 -6.46 -5.30
N LEU A 97 -12.56 -7.26 -4.58
CA LEU A 97 -13.56 -8.12 -5.21
C LEU A 97 -14.54 -7.32 -6.07
N GLY A 98 -14.60 -7.62 -7.38
CA GLY A 98 -15.42 -6.92 -8.37
C GLY A 98 -14.83 -5.61 -8.91
N TYR A 99 -13.66 -5.20 -8.41
CA TYR A 99 -12.93 -4.00 -8.82
C TYR A 99 -11.50 -4.32 -9.31
N GLU A 100 -11.17 -5.59 -9.54
CA GLU A 100 -9.81 -6.07 -9.74
C GLU A 100 -9.10 -5.36 -10.89
N THR A 101 -9.80 -5.16 -12.01
CA THR A 101 -9.24 -4.47 -13.18
C THR A 101 -9.04 -2.98 -12.92
N ILE A 102 -9.98 -2.34 -12.22
CA ILE A 102 -9.88 -0.92 -11.87
C ILE A 102 -8.71 -0.74 -10.89
N ASP A 103 -8.65 -1.52 -9.82
CA ASP A 103 -7.61 -1.46 -8.81
C ASP A 103 -6.23 -1.75 -9.39
N ALA A 104 -6.08 -2.80 -10.21
CA ALA A 104 -4.80 -3.09 -10.87
C ALA A 104 -4.34 -1.95 -11.79
N ASN A 105 -5.25 -1.36 -12.58
CA ASN A 105 -4.93 -0.21 -13.42
C ASN A 105 -4.58 1.02 -12.60
N THR A 106 -5.28 1.27 -11.50
CA THR A 106 -5.01 2.37 -10.58
C THR A 106 -3.63 2.22 -9.94
N TYR A 107 -3.28 1.03 -9.43
CA TYR A 107 -1.97 0.78 -8.84
C TYR A 107 -0.84 0.89 -9.87
N ALA A 108 -1.06 0.42 -11.10
CA ALA A 108 -0.11 0.58 -12.20
C ALA A 108 0.07 2.06 -12.57
N LEU A 109 -1.00 2.84 -12.64
CA LEU A 109 -0.96 4.28 -12.90
C LEU A 109 -0.20 5.05 -11.82
N TRP A 110 -0.33 4.63 -10.56
CA TRP A 110 0.41 5.21 -9.44
C TRP A 110 1.89 4.79 -9.39
N GLY A 111 2.32 3.83 -10.21
CA GLY A 111 3.70 3.34 -10.23
C GLY A 111 4.03 2.31 -9.15
N VAL A 112 3.04 1.59 -8.62
CA VAL A 112 3.27 0.54 -7.61
C VAL A 112 4.10 -0.62 -8.21
N ASP A 113 5.09 -1.11 -7.46
CA ASP A 113 6.01 -2.18 -7.90
C ASP A 113 5.62 -3.57 -7.40
N TYR A 114 4.74 -3.66 -6.40
CA TYR A 114 4.41 -4.90 -5.71
C TYR A 114 2.98 -4.85 -5.15
N LEU A 115 2.22 -5.93 -5.28
CA LEU A 115 0.91 -6.10 -4.66
C LEU A 115 0.93 -7.27 -3.69
N LYS A 116 0.60 -7.03 -2.42
CA LYS A 116 0.14 -8.07 -1.49
C LYS A 116 -1.38 -8.19 -1.65
N LEU A 117 -1.86 -9.33 -2.13
CA LEU A 117 -3.30 -9.61 -2.25
C LEU A 117 -3.69 -10.67 -1.23
N ASP A 118 -4.52 -10.28 -0.26
CA ASP A 118 -4.97 -11.13 0.84
C ASP A 118 -6.25 -11.90 0.51
N SER A 119 -6.81 -12.61 1.48
CA SER A 119 -7.95 -13.53 1.30
C SER A 119 -9.00 -13.51 2.42
N CYS A 120 -9.14 -12.41 3.16
CA CYS A 120 -10.23 -12.24 4.11
C CYS A 120 -11.55 -11.94 3.39
N HIS A 121 -12.69 -12.17 4.06
CA HIS A 121 -14.02 -11.82 3.54
C HIS A 121 -14.34 -12.27 2.08
N THR A 122 -13.78 -13.41 1.67
CA THR A 122 -13.96 -13.96 0.30
C THR A 122 -15.34 -14.59 0.09
N ASN A 123 -16.04 -14.97 1.17
CA ASN A 123 -17.37 -15.58 1.16
C ASN A 123 -17.52 -16.76 0.17
N GLY A 124 -16.44 -17.54 -0.02
CA GLY A 124 -16.42 -18.67 -0.94
C GLY A 124 -16.25 -18.31 -2.42
N THR A 125 -16.00 -17.04 -2.72
CA THR A 125 -15.62 -16.59 -4.06
C THR A 125 -14.18 -17.06 -4.36
N PRO A 126 -13.93 -17.68 -5.54
CA PRO A 126 -12.65 -18.30 -5.88
C PRO A 126 -11.42 -17.43 -5.68
#